data_AF-A0A2M8Y6E9-F1
#
_entry.id   AF-A0A2M8Y6E9-F1
#
_cell.length_a   1.000
_cell.length_b   1.000
_cell.length_c   1.000
_cell.angle_alpha   90.00
_cell.angle_beta   90.00
_cell.angle_gamma   90.00
#
_symmetry.space_group_name_H-M   'P 1'
#
loop_
_entity.id
_entity.type
_entity.pdbx_description
1 polymer ?
#
loop_
_entity_poly.entity_id
_entity_poly.type
_entity_poly.pdbx_seq_one_letter_code
_entity_poly.pdbx_strand_id
1 'polypeptide(L)'
;MENNELKSQNQTELEKEKNTIKEAETTILLTLYMGIFLGMVPVIGFPITIPEMGGKILFIGIILGIAAFVSSFFMGTLFGMPKRNNEKESVYSLNNSLVEISDWLTKIIVGLGLVNLKEIPGYLISLGEYVRTSSKYDGQLLNIYSIGIVIYFGFLGLYIGYNYMRLVLSNKYKYADDNMIRKELEKANEKIHEVKEAIQEKEIKIIQSQSIIQEKDQLAQSLITKINEPSISSTAFETVVKEIINSDEIKKDNTNIKSDVDKMIDEAKLKLHKGLILNNSDPQKGQWKSKAINNERELKATVTEETKGLYQINLQVVSTNPKNNPLKNGEYILFALHNTFGNPPFKLVKVDNQSAELNFYSYGSFTIGAFADNGLTELELDLAELPNVSSYFKTH
;
A
#
# COMPACT_ATOMS: atom_id res chain seq x y z
N MET A 1 16.79 12.66 12.56
CA MET A 1 16.75 13.42 13.83
C MET A 1 15.59 12.97 14.70
N GLU A 2 14.35 13.01 14.20
CA GLU A 2 13.13 12.61 14.93
C GLU A 2 13.16 11.19 15.55
N ASN A 3 13.68 10.19 14.83
CA ASN A 3 13.76 8.81 15.34
C ASN A 3 14.75 8.64 16.51
N ASN A 4 15.79 9.48 16.58
CA ASN A 4 16.78 9.44 17.68
C ASN A 4 16.27 10.17 18.93
N GLU A 5 15.49 11.24 18.75
CA GLU A 5 14.83 11.94 19.87
C GLU A 5 13.75 11.07 20.50
N LEU A 6 12.94 10.38 19.70
CA LEU A 6 11.93 9.43 20.20
C LEU A 6 12.56 8.27 20.97
N LYS A 7 13.70 7.74 20.47
CA LYS A 7 14.45 6.65 21.14
C LYS A 7 15.04 7.12 22.48
N SER A 8 15.55 8.33 22.55
CA SER A 8 16.09 8.96 23.76
C SER A 8 15.00 9.22 24.82
N GLN A 9 13.84 9.75 24.42
CA GLN A 9 12.69 9.95 25.31
C GLN A 9 12.19 8.62 25.88
N ASN A 10 12.07 7.60 25.03
CA ASN A 10 11.65 6.26 25.42
C ASN A 10 12.60 5.60 26.44
N GLN A 11 13.91 5.79 26.27
CA GLN A 11 14.91 5.31 27.23
C GLN A 11 14.80 6.03 28.58
N THR A 12 14.56 7.35 28.56
CA THR A 12 14.42 8.16 29.77
C THR A 12 13.19 7.75 30.58
N GLU A 13 12.06 7.48 29.93
CA GLU A 13 10.86 6.95 30.59
C GLU A 13 11.10 5.58 31.22
N LEU A 14 11.82 4.69 30.51
CA LEU A 14 12.14 3.34 30.96
C LEU A 14 13.00 3.36 32.23
N GLU A 15 13.99 4.26 32.30
CA GLU A 15 14.81 4.46 33.50
C GLU A 15 14.00 5.00 34.67
N LYS A 16 13.08 5.93 34.40
CA LYS A 16 12.19 6.49 35.43
C LYS A 16 11.30 5.41 36.03
N GLU A 17 10.63 4.59 35.21
CA GLU A 17 9.79 3.49 35.69
C GLU A 17 10.61 2.46 36.50
N LYS A 18 11.81 2.10 36.02
CA LYS A 18 12.72 1.19 36.74
C LYS A 18 13.12 1.74 38.10
N ASN A 19 13.41 3.04 38.20
CA ASN A 19 13.74 3.69 39.46
C ASN A 19 12.55 3.70 40.43
N THR A 20 11.35 4.00 39.95
CA THR A 20 10.12 3.95 40.76
C THR A 20 9.87 2.55 41.33
N ILE A 21 10.06 1.49 40.53
CA ILE A 21 9.94 0.10 41.01
C ILE A 21 10.94 -0.16 42.13
N LYS A 22 12.20 0.24 41.95
CA LYS A 22 13.28 0.03 42.92
C LYS A 22 13.04 0.79 44.24
N GLU A 23 12.50 2.01 44.17
CA GLU A 23 12.10 2.79 45.35
C GLU A 23 10.97 2.12 46.12
N ALA A 24 9.96 1.60 45.41
CA ALA A 24 8.85 0.85 46.01
C ALA A 24 9.36 -0.43 46.71
N GLU A 25 10.24 -1.20 46.06
CA GLU A 25 10.87 -2.38 46.66
C GLU A 25 11.61 -2.05 47.94
N THR A 26 12.44 -1.00 47.90
CA THR A 26 13.24 -0.56 49.05
C THR A 26 12.34 -0.15 50.21
N THR A 27 11.26 0.59 49.92
CA THR A 27 10.31 1.06 50.94
C THR A 27 9.56 -0.10 51.59
N ILE A 28 9.10 -1.08 50.81
CA ILE A 28 8.39 -2.25 51.33
C ILE A 28 9.32 -3.13 52.14
N LEU A 29 10.55 -3.35 51.68
CA LEU A 29 11.55 -4.15 52.36
C LEU A 29 11.99 -3.50 53.68
N LEU A 30 12.15 -2.17 53.72
CA LEU A 30 12.37 -1.43 54.95
C LEU A 30 11.19 -1.59 55.93
N THR A 31 9.96 -1.48 55.43
CA THR A 31 8.75 -1.66 56.25
C THR A 31 8.64 -3.08 56.79
N LEU A 32 8.99 -4.09 55.98
CA LEU A 32 9.04 -5.49 56.38
C LEU A 32 10.06 -5.68 57.51
N TYR A 33 11.29 -5.18 57.36
CA TYR A 33 12.31 -5.35 58.40
C TYR A 33 11.96 -4.61 59.69
N MET A 34 11.45 -3.38 59.60
CA MET A 34 10.98 -2.64 60.79
C MET A 34 9.80 -3.35 61.46
N GLY A 35 8.86 -3.89 60.68
CA GLY A 35 7.73 -4.66 61.19
C GLY A 35 8.18 -5.97 61.86
N ILE A 36 9.08 -6.73 61.24
CA ILE A 36 9.64 -7.93 61.87
C ILE A 36 10.38 -7.56 63.15
N PHE A 37 11.21 -6.52 63.14
CA PHE A 37 11.94 -6.07 64.32
C PHE A 37 10.99 -5.71 65.47
N LEU A 38 9.98 -4.89 65.21
CA LEU A 38 8.97 -4.50 66.20
C LEU A 38 8.13 -5.69 66.70
N GLY A 39 7.76 -6.61 65.80
CA GLY A 39 7.01 -7.82 66.14
C GLY A 39 7.82 -8.83 66.97
N MET A 40 9.14 -8.88 66.76
CA MET A 40 10.01 -9.78 67.52
C MET A 40 10.21 -9.33 68.98
N VAL A 41 10.01 -8.04 69.29
CA VAL A 41 10.11 -7.52 70.67
C VAL A 41 9.17 -8.25 71.63
N PRO A 42 7.84 -8.35 71.42
CA PRO A 42 6.97 -9.12 72.29
C PRO A 42 7.21 -10.64 72.18
N VAL A 43 7.54 -11.15 70.98
CA VAL A 43 7.81 -12.59 70.75
C VAL A 43 8.95 -13.09 71.63
N ILE A 44 10.00 -12.28 71.80
CA ILE A 44 11.18 -12.59 72.62
C ILE A 44 10.97 -12.13 74.07
N GLY A 45 10.44 -10.94 74.28
CA GLY A 45 10.33 -10.30 75.59
C GLY A 45 9.46 -11.07 76.57
N PHE A 46 8.29 -11.55 76.12
CA PHE A 46 7.38 -12.28 77.01
C PHE A 46 7.97 -13.62 77.49
N PRO A 47 8.48 -14.52 76.62
CA PRO A 47 9.06 -15.77 77.10
C PRO A 47 10.29 -15.63 78.01
N ILE A 48 11.10 -14.57 77.87
CA ILE A 48 12.25 -14.31 78.76
C ILE A 48 11.81 -14.15 80.22
N THR A 49 10.60 -13.66 80.46
CA THR A 49 10.06 -13.50 81.82
C THR A 49 9.67 -14.83 82.49
N ILE A 50 9.75 -15.95 81.78
CA ILE A 50 9.31 -17.29 82.24
C ILE A 50 10.50 -18.26 82.22
N PRO A 51 11.25 -18.43 83.32
CA PRO A 51 12.54 -19.14 83.33
C PRO A 51 12.49 -20.60 82.89
N GLU A 52 11.46 -21.36 83.28
CA GLU A 52 11.41 -22.81 83.01
C GLU A 52 10.78 -23.17 81.65
N MET A 53 9.91 -22.30 81.13
CA MET A 53 9.09 -22.60 79.92
C MET A 53 9.31 -21.61 78.78
N GLY A 54 10.12 -20.56 78.98
CA GLY A 54 10.36 -19.49 78.01
C GLY A 54 10.81 -19.99 76.64
N GLY A 55 11.72 -20.98 76.58
CA GLY A 55 12.17 -21.53 75.30
C GLY A 55 11.05 -22.18 74.47
N LYS A 56 10.11 -22.89 75.12
CA LYS A 56 8.97 -23.52 74.43
C LYS A 56 7.96 -22.47 73.97
N ILE A 57 7.67 -21.49 74.82
CA ILE A 57 6.73 -20.40 74.51
C ILE A 57 7.28 -19.55 73.35
N LEU A 58 8.58 -19.26 73.34
CA LEU A 58 9.26 -18.57 72.24
C LEU A 58 9.08 -19.32 70.91
N PHE A 59 9.32 -20.64 70.92
CA PHE A 59 9.18 -21.46 69.72
C PHE A 59 7.74 -21.47 69.19
N ILE A 60 6.75 -21.59 70.09
CA ILE A 60 5.33 -21.49 69.73
C ILE A 60 5.02 -20.12 69.12
N GLY A 61 5.50 -19.03 69.73
CA GLY A 61 5.29 -17.67 69.23
C GLY A 61 5.89 -17.47 67.83
N ILE A 62 7.09 -17.99 67.57
CA ILE A 62 7.71 -17.94 66.25
C ILE A 62 6.89 -18.71 65.21
N ILE A 63 6.43 -19.93 65.54
CA ILE A 63 5.60 -20.73 64.62
C ILE A 63 4.29 -20.02 64.31
N LEU A 64 3.59 -19.51 65.33
CA LEU A 64 2.34 -18.78 65.15
C LEU A 64 2.56 -17.51 64.30
N GLY A 65 3.64 -16.78 64.54
CA GLY A 65 4.00 -15.59 63.78
C GLY A 65 4.27 -15.90 62.32
N ILE A 66 5.08 -16.93 62.02
CA ILE A 66 5.38 -17.35 60.64
C ILE A 66 4.11 -17.82 59.94
N ALA A 67 3.29 -18.66 60.58
CA ALA A 67 2.06 -19.18 59.99
C ALA A 67 1.06 -18.06 59.68
N ALA A 68 0.86 -17.13 60.62
CA ALA A 68 -0.01 -15.97 60.42
C ALA A 68 0.52 -15.05 59.31
N PHE A 69 1.83 -14.74 59.32
CA PHE A 69 2.45 -13.90 58.30
C PHE A 69 2.32 -14.51 56.90
N VAL A 70 2.70 -15.78 56.72
CA VAL A 70 2.71 -16.42 55.39
C VAL A 70 1.29 -16.56 54.84
N SER A 71 0.34 -17.02 55.65
CA SER A 71 -1.05 -17.16 55.22
C SER A 71 -1.67 -15.82 54.81
N SER A 72 -1.44 -14.77 55.62
CA SER A 72 -1.95 -13.43 55.34
C SER A 72 -1.17 -12.71 54.24
N PHE A 73 0.11 -13.01 54.04
CA PHE A 73 0.89 -12.49 52.92
C PHE A 73 0.28 -12.91 51.58
N PHE A 74 0.03 -14.21 51.40
CA PHE A 74 -0.62 -14.70 50.18
C PHE A 74 -2.03 -14.12 50.03
N MET A 75 -2.79 -14.03 51.12
CA MET A 75 -4.07 -13.33 51.11
C MET A 75 -3.93 -11.88 50.62
N GLY A 76 -2.94 -11.15 51.11
CA GLY A 76 -2.64 -9.78 50.69
C GLY A 76 -2.30 -9.69 49.20
N THR A 77 -1.53 -10.64 48.68
CA THR A 77 -1.21 -10.67 47.24
C THR A 77 -2.44 -10.85 46.36
N LEU A 78 -3.47 -11.57 46.81
CA LEU A 78 -4.73 -11.70 46.08
C LEU A 78 -5.45 -10.35 45.98
N PHE A 79 -5.59 -9.65 47.11
CA PHE A 79 -6.22 -8.33 47.17
C PHE A 79 -5.42 -7.23 46.46
N GLY A 80 -4.10 -7.38 46.41
CA GLY A 80 -3.21 -6.43 45.72
C GLY A 80 -3.14 -6.66 44.22
N MET A 81 -3.72 -7.74 43.69
CA MET A 81 -3.60 -8.12 42.29
C MET A 81 -4.27 -7.05 41.39
N PRO A 82 -3.55 -6.49 40.40
CA PRO A 82 -4.08 -5.43 39.58
C PRO A 82 -5.15 -5.99 38.63
N LYS A 83 -6.27 -5.27 38.51
CA LYS A 83 -7.27 -5.55 37.48
C LYS A 83 -6.76 -4.98 36.15
N ARG A 84 -6.63 -5.84 35.14
CA ARG A 84 -6.27 -5.41 33.79
C ARG A 84 -7.54 -4.90 33.10
N ASN A 85 -7.53 -3.63 32.68
CA ASN A 85 -8.65 -3.07 31.92
C ASN A 85 -8.50 -3.47 30.46
N ASN A 86 -9.40 -4.30 29.95
CA ASN A 86 -9.34 -4.85 28.58
C ASN A 86 -9.78 -3.85 27.50
N GLU A 87 -10.11 -2.61 27.85
CA GLU A 87 -10.66 -1.60 26.92
C GLU A 87 -9.67 -1.11 25.86
N LYS A 88 -8.38 -1.40 26.01
CA LYS A 88 -7.41 -1.25 24.93
C LYS A 88 -7.07 -2.64 24.41
N GLU A 89 -7.71 -3.02 23.31
CA GLU A 89 -7.34 -4.19 22.50
C GLU A 89 -5.89 -4.02 21.99
N SER A 90 -4.90 -4.28 22.84
CA SER A 90 -3.61 -4.70 22.34
C SER A 90 -3.79 -6.09 21.77
N VAL A 91 -3.38 -6.30 20.52
CA VAL A 91 -3.40 -7.59 19.79
C VAL A 91 -2.74 -8.73 20.58
N TYR A 92 -1.98 -8.38 21.63
CA TYR A 92 -1.50 -9.26 22.68
C TYR A 92 -2.35 -9.16 23.96
N SER A 93 -3.33 -10.05 24.11
CA SER A 93 -3.92 -10.36 25.41
C SER A 93 -3.03 -11.41 26.10
N LEU A 94 -2.33 -11.01 27.16
CA LEU A 94 -1.66 -11.98 28.01
C LEU A 94 -2.72 -12.79 28.76
N ASN A 95 -2.40 -14.05 29.06
CA ASN A 95 -3.28 -14.94 29.81
C ASN A 95 -3.69 -14.28 31.13
N ASN A 96 -4.98 -13.96 31.26
CA ASN A 96 -5.57 -13.27 32.41
C ASN A 96 -6.24 -14.23 33.41
N SER A 97 -6.16 -15.55 33.18
CA SER A 97 -6.88 -16.55 33.99
C SER A 97 -6.63 -16.41 35.49
N LEU A 98 -5.38 -16.15 35.90
CA LEU A 98 -5.05 -15.96 37.32
C LEU A 98 -5.68 -14.69 37.91
N VAL A 99 -5.81 -13.62 37.12
CA VAL A 99 -6.45 -12.37 37.56
C VAL A 99 -7.96 -12.57 37.74
N GLU A 100 -8.59 -13.30 36.82
CA GLU A 100 -10.01 -13.65 36.91
C GLU A 100 -10.30 -14.55 38.12
N ILE A 101 -9.50 -15.61 38.30
CA ILE A 101 -9.61 -16.50 39.46
C ILE A 101 -9.43 -15.71 40.76
N SER A 102 -8.47 -14.78 40.80
CA SER A 102 -8.25 -13.92 41.98
C SER A 102 -9.44 -13.00 42.26
N ASP A 103 -10.07 -12.41 41.24
CA ASP A 103 -11.27 -11.57 41.41
C ASP A 103 -12.46 -12.37 41.97
N TRP A 104 -12.67 -13.60 41.50
CA TRP A 104 -13.73 -14.46 42.04
C TRP A 104 -13.42 -14.92 43.46
N LEU A 105 -12.18 -15.31 43.72
CA LEU A 105 -11.73 -15.77 45.03
C LEU A 105 -11.82 -14.65 46.08
N THR A 106 -11.37 -13.43 45.74
CA THR A 106 -11.46 -12.27 46.65
C THR A 106 -12.92 -11.93 46.97
N LYS A 107 -13.84 -12.00 46.01
CA LYS A 107 -15.28 -11.82 46.25
C LYS A 107 -15.85 -12.86 47.21
N ILE A 108 -15.47 -14.13 47.06
CA ILE A 108 -15.90 -15.22 47.96
C ILE A 108 -15.36 -14.98 49.37
N ILE A 109 -14.07 -14.66 49.49
CA ILE A 109 -13.41 -14.41 50.77
C ILE A 109 -14.04 -13.22 51.50
N VAL A 110 -14.25 -12.10 50.81
CA VAL A 110 -14.90 -10.92 51.38
C VAL A 110 -16.34 -11.25 51.77
N GLY A 111 -17.10 -11.92 50.90
CA GLY A 111 -18.48 -12.31 51.17
C GLY A 111 -18.61 -13.21 52.40
N LEU A 112 -17.86 -14.31 52.46
CA LEU A 112 -17.85 -15.22 53.61
C LEU A 112 -17.28 -14.56 54.87
N GLY A 113 -16.26 -13.69 54.71
CA GLY A 113 -15.66 -12.94 55.81
C GLY A 113 -16.64 -11.97 56.46
N LEU A 114 -17.45 -11.25 55.67
CA LEU A 114 -18.47 -10.35 56.20
C LEU A 114 -19.57 -11.11 56.95
N VAL A 115 -20.03 -12.25 56.42
CA VAL A 115 -21.08 -13.07 57.05
C VAL A 115 -20.60 -13.66 58.39
N ASN A 116 -19.35 -14.12 58.44
CA ASN A 116 -18.78 -14.80 59.61
C ASN A 116 -17.97 -13.87 60.53
N LEU A 117 -18.00 -12.55 60.31
CA LEU A 117 -17.16 -11.59 61.03
C LEU A 117 -17.33 -11.67 62.57
N LYS A 118 -18.56 -11.93 63.01
CA LYS A 118 -18.92 -12.08 64.43
C LYS A 118 -18.28 -13.30 65.13
N GLU A 119 -17.84 -14.29 64.36
CA GLU A 119 -17.24 -15.53 64.89
C GLU A 119 -15.72 -15.42 65.09
N ILE A 120 -15.07 -14.47 64.40
CA ILE A 120 -13.61 -14.28 64.44
C ILE A 120 -13.07 -14.12 65.87
N PRO A 121 -13.66 -13.29 66.76
CA PRO A 121 -13.18 -13.19 68.14
C PRO A 121 -13.22 -14.52 68.89
N GLY A 122 -14.25 -15.34 68.67
CA GLY A 122 -14.39 -16.66 69.28
C GLY A 122 -13.28 -17.62 68.84
N TYR A 123 -12.94 -17.64 67.55
CA TYR A 123 -11.84 -18.44 67.03
C TYR A 123 -10.47 -17.99 67.56
N LEU A 124 -10.26 -16.69 67.75
CA LEU A 124 -9.02 -16.17 68.35
C LEU A 124 -8.89 -16.58 69.82
N ILE A 125 -9.97 -16.47 70.60
CA ILE A 125 -9.99 -16.87 72.01
C ILE A 125 -9.72 -18.37 72.13
N SER A 126 -10.38 -19.21 71.33
CA SER A 126 -10.18 -20.65 71.36
C SER A 126 -8.77 -21.07 70.95
N LEU A 127 -8.13 -20.35 69.99
CA LEU A 127 -6.73 -20.55 69.65
C LEU A 127 -5.80 -20.22 70.83
N GLY A 128 -6.04 -19.09 71.51
CA GLY A 128 -5.29 -18.73 72.71
C GLY A 128 -5.40 -19.80 73.80
N GLU A 129 -6.62 -20.26 74.07
CA GLU A 129 -6.90 -21.32 75.04
C GLU A 129 -6.27 -22.67 74.66
N TYR A 130 -6.28 -23.01 73.37
CA TYR A 130 -5.63 -24.20 72.84
C TYR A 130 -4.12 -24.15 73.08
N VAL A 131 -3.48 -23.03 72.77
CA VAL A 131 -2.04 -22.83 73.01
C VAL A 131 -1.72 -22.92 74.50
N ARG A 132 -2.52 -22.26 75.36
CA ARG A 132 -2.37 -22.32 76.82
C ARG A 132 -2.45 -23.75 77.33
N THR A 133 -3.52 -24.46 76.99
CA THR A 133 -3.74 -25.85 77.42
C THR A 133 -2.62 -26.78 76.93
N SER A 134 -2.20 -26.63 75.67
CA SER A 134 -1.17 -27.47 75.06
C SER A 134 0.23 -27.21 75.62
N SER A 135 0.51 -25.97 76.03
CA SER A 135 1.79 -25.58 76.64
C SER A 135 1.96 -26.05 78.08
N LYS A 136 0.87 -26.48 78.75
CA LYS A 136 0.82 -26.78 80.20
C LYS A 136 1.22 -25.60 81.10
N TYR A 137 1.10 -24.37 80.59
CA TYR A 137 1.34 -23.13 81.35
C TYR A 137 0.00 -22.41 81.57
N ASP A 138 -0.41 -22.21 82.82
CA ASP A 138 -1.74 -21.67 83.17
C ASP A 138 -1.79 -20.13 83.27
N GLY A 139 -0.82 -19.42 82.68
CA GLY A 139 -0.84 -17.96 82.68
C GLY A 139 -1.84 -17.39 81.67
N GLN A 140 -2.80 -16.60 82.13
CA GLN A 140 -3.75 -15.87 81.26
C GLN A 140 -3.05 -14.97 80.23
N LEU A 141 -1.85 -14.48 80.54
CA LEU A 141 -1.02 -13.68 79.62
C LEU A 141 -0.61 -14.45 78.36
N LEU A 142 -0.57 -15.79 78.40
CA LEU A 142 -0.21 -16.60 77.23
C LEU A 142 -1.31 -16.58 76.15
N ASN A 143 -2.58 -16.44 76.54
CA ASN A 143 -3.68 -16.25 75.59
C ASN A 143 -3.49 -14.92 74.84
N ILE A 144 -3.24 -13.84 75.57
CA ILE A 144 -3.02 -12.50 75.02
C ILE A 144 -1.79 -12.49 74.10
N TYR A 145 -0.70 -13.12 74.53
CA TYR A 145 0.51 -13.29 73.73
C TYR A 145 0.23 -13.99 72.40
N SER A 146 -0.45 -15.14 72.43
CA SER A 146 -0.72 -15.96 71.24
C SER A 146 -1.65 -15.24 70.25
N ILE A 147 -2.72 -14.63 70.76
CA ILE A 147 -3.67 -13.84 69.95
C ILE A 147 -2.98 -12.62 69.36
N GLY A 148 -2.18 -11.90 70.16
CA GLY A 148 -1.45 -10.73 69.75
C GLY A 148 -0.46 -11.01 68.61
N ILE A 149 0.26 -12.14 68.69
CA ILE A 149 1.17 -12.59 67.62
C ILE A 149 0.41 -12.86 66.32
N VAL A 150 -0.68 -13.62 66.39
CA VAL A 150 -1.48 -13.96 65.20
C VAL A 150 -2.04 -12.70 64.54
N ILE A 151 -2.59 -11.78 65.33
CA ILE A 151 -3.11 -10.51 64.82
C ILE A 151 -1.99 -9.69 64.20
N TYR A 152 -0.90 -9.44 64.93
CA TYR A 152 0.19 -8.57 64.47
C TYR A 152 0.83 -9.09 63.18
N PHE A 153 1.27 -10.35 63.17
CA PHE A 153 1.92 -10.94 62.01
C PHE A 153 0.95 -11.20 60.86
N GLY A 154 -0.34 -11.47 61.15
CA GLY A 154 -1.38 -11.52 60.13
C GLY A 154 -1.56 -10.19 59.42
N PHE A 155 -1.73 -9.09 60.16
CA PHE A 155 -1.83 -7.75 59.57
C PHE A 155 -0.54 -7.33 58.84
N LEU A 156 0.64 -7.62 59.41
CA LEU A 156 1.92 -7.34 58.75
C LEU A 156 2.04 -8.12 57.43
N GLY A 157 1.70 -9.41 57.44
CA GLY A 157 1.68 -10.26 56.24
C GLY A 157 0.74 -9.71 55.19
N LEU A 158 -0.52 -9.43 55.56
CA LEU A 158 -1.53 -8.86 54.67
C LEU A 158 -1.06 -7.54 54.05
N TYR A 159 -0.54 -6.63 54.86
CA TYR A 159 -0.05 -5.33 54.42
C TYR A 159 1.13 -5.46 53.46
N ILE A 160 2.13 -6.28 53.79
CA ILE A 160 3.31 -6.47 52.95
C ILE A 160 2.93 -7.17 51.64
N GLY A 161 2.14 -8.24 51.69
CA GLY A 161 1.69 -8.97 50.50
C GLY A 161 0.87 -8.09 49.54
N TYR A 162 -0.05 -7.30 50.08
CA TYR A 162 -0.85 -6.35 49.32
C TYR A 162 0.00 -5.29 48.62
N ASN A 163 0.86 -4.59 49.38
CA ASN A 163 1.69 -3.53 48.82
C ASN A 163 2.77 -4.09 47.88
N TYR A 164 3.31 -5.28 48.15
CA TYR A 164 4.27 -5.93 47.25
C TYR A 164 3.64 -6.25 45.90
N MET A 165 2.45 -6.87 45.89
CA MET A 165 1.74 -7.14 44.64
C MET A 165 1.41 -5.83 43.91
N ARG A 166 0.86 -4.84 44.62
CA ARG A 166 0.34 -3.60 44.02
C ARG A 166 1.41 -2.62 43.56
N LEU A 167 2.46 -2.40 44.33
CA LEU A 167 3.48 -1.37 44.05
C LEU A 167 4.72 -1.92 43.34
N VAL A 168 5.06 -3.20 43.55
CA VAL A 168 6.26 -3.81 42.95
C VAL A 168 5.87 -4.69 41.78
N LEU A 169 5.12 -5.76 42.03
CA LEU A 169 4.90 -6.80 41.02
C LEU A 169 4.05 -6.29 39.85
N SER A 170 3.01 -5.50 40.15
CA SER A 170 2.18 -4.85 39.13
C SER A 170 2.99 -3.95 38.19
N ASN A 171 3.91 -3.15 38.75
CA ASN A 171 4.75 -2.27 37.96
C ASN A 171 5.81 -3.06 37.16
N LYS A 172 6.34 -4.16 37.70
CA LYS A 172 7.22 -5.07 36.96
C LYS A 172 6.53 -5.74 35.77
N TYR A 173 5.29 -6.18 35.95
CA TYR A 173 4.50 -6.74 34.85
C TYR A 173 4.23 -5.69 33.77
N LYS A 174 3.78 -4.49 34.17
CA LYS A 174 3.58 -3.38 33.24
C LYS A 174 4.87 -3.06 32.45
N TYR A 175 5.99 -2.94 33.15
CA TYR A 175 7.29 -2.69 32.54
C TYR A 175 7.70 -3.76 31.53
N ALA A 176 7.50 -5.05 31.87
CA ALA A 176 7.80 -6.15 30.98
C ALA A 176 6.93 -6.12 29.71
N ASP A 177 5.64 -5.85 29.87
CA ASP A 177 4.67 -5.75 28.78
C ASP A 177 4.98 -4.56 27.86
N ASP A 178 5.20 -3.37 28.43
CA ASP A 178 5.53 -2.16 27.68
C ASP A 178 6.85 -2.31 26.92
N ASN A 179 7.86 -2.94 27.53
CA ASN A 179 9.14 -3.21 26.88
C ASN A 179 9.00 -4.22 25.72
N MET A 180 8.14 -5.23 25.88
CA MET A 180 7.85 -6.19 24.81
C MET A 180 7.19 -5.49 23.61
N ILE A 181 6.15 -4.68 23.85
CA ILE A 181 5.45 -3.91 22.80
C ILE A 181 6.42 -2.97 22.08
N ARG A 182 7.26 -2.24 22.84
CA ARG A 182 8.27 -1.33 22.27
C ARG A 182 9.24 -2.08 21.36
N LYS A 183 9.71 -3.27 21.76
CA LYS A 183 10.62 -4.10 20.95
C LYS A 183 9.97 -4.59 19.66
N GLU A 184 8.69 -4.92 19.69
CA GLU A 184 7.94 -5.29 18.48
C GLU A 184 7.73 -4.10 17.56
N LEU A 185 7.44 -2.92 18.13
CA LEU A 185 7.30 -1.68 17.37
C LEU A 185 8.62 -1.26 16.71
N GLU A 186 9.75 -1.41 17.40
CA GLU A 186 11.08 -1.14 16.84
C GLU A 186 11.36 -2.06 15.63
N LYS A 187 11.07 -3.36 15.74
CA LYS A 187 11.18 -4.30 14.62
C LYS A 187 10.23 -3.97 13.45
N ALA A 188 9.01 -3.52 13.75
CA ALA A 188 8.07 -3.12 12.71
C ALA A 188 8.56 -1.87 11.97
N ASN A 189 9.10 -0.89 12.71
CA ASN A 189 9.68 0.32 12.13
C ASN A 189 10.94 0.03 11.29
N GLU A 190 11.80 -0.89 11.72
CA GLU A 190 12.94 -1.37 10.91
C GLU A 190 12.46 -1.96 9.58
N LYS A 191 11.45 -2.84 9.61
CA LYS A 191 10.85 -3.39 8.38
C LYS A 191 10.23 -2.33 7.48
N ILE A 192 9.55 -1.33 8.05
CA ILE A 192 9.00 -0.21 7.28
C ILE A 192 10.11 0.58 6.61
N HIS A 193 11.24 0.78 7.31
CA HIS A 193 12.39 1.48 6.74
C HIS A 193 12.99 0.72 5.56
N GLU A 194 13.21 -0.60 5.70
CA GLU A 194 13.68 -1.48 4.62
C GLU A 194 12.75 -1.45 3.40
N VAL A 195 11.43 -1.52 3.62
CA VAL A 195 10.43 -1.43 2.54
C VAL A 195 10.48 -0.08 1.85
N LYS A 196 10.67 1.01 2.61
CA LYS A 196 10.76 2.36 2.06
C LYS A 196 12.00 2.53 1.18
N GLU A 197 13.15 2.00 1.61
CA GLU A 197 14.37 1.99 0.79
C GLU A 197 14.19 1.18 -0.49
N ALA A 198 13.56 0.00 -0.41
CA ALA A 198 13.26 -0.83 -1.58
C ALA A 198 12.29 -0.16 -2.56
N ILE A 199 11.33 0.64 -2.08
CA ILE A 199 10.44 1.44 -2.92
C ILE A 199 11.21 2.56 -3.64
N GLN A 200 12.08 3.29 -2.93
CA GLN A 200 12.91 4.33 -3.54
C GLN A 200 13.81 3.78 -4.64
N GLU A 201 14.42 2.60 -4.44
CA GLU A 201 15.23 1.95 -5.47
C GLU A 201 14.41 1.56 -6.70
N LYS A 202 13.17 1.06 -6.49
CA LYS A 202 12.24 0.73 -7.58
C LYS A 202 11.80 1.96 -8.35
N GLU A 203 11.52 3.08 -7.68
CA GLU A 203 11.15 4.35 -8.32
C GLU A 203 12.27 4.85 -9.25
N ILE A 204 13.53 4.79 -8.81
CA ILE A 204 14.68 5.15 -9.65
C ILE A 204 14.75 4.27 -10.91
N LYS A 205 14.56 2.96 -10.78
CA LYS A 205 14.55 2.03 -11.93
C LYS A 205 13.39 2.28 -12.90
N ILE A 206 12.21 2.67 -12.39
CA ILE A 206 11.06 3.03 -13.23
C ILE A 206 11.37 4.28 -14.04
N ILE A 207 11.93 5.32 -13.41
CA ILE A 207 12.30 6.57 -14.10
C ILE A 207 13.32 6.29 -15.21
N GLN A 208 14.35 5.49 -14.94
CA GLN A 208 15.33 5.07 -15.95
C GLN A 208 14.71 4.29 -17.10
N SER A 209 13.72 3.43 -16.80
CA SER A 209 13.01 2.66 -17.83
C SER A 209 12.14 3.56 -18.71
N GLN A 210 11.48 4.56 -18.13
CA GLN A 210 10.68 5.54 -18.86
C GLN A 210 11.52 6.39 -19.80
N SER A 211 12.72 6.82 -19.40
CA SER A 211 13.60 7.58 -20.29
C SER A 211 14.07 6.76 -21.50
N ILE A 212 14.35 5.47 -21.32
CA ILE A 212 14.72 4.57 -22.42
C ILE A 212 13.56 4.39 -23.41
N ILE A 213 12.32 4.28 -22.90
CA ILE A 213 11.13 4.17 -23.76
C ILE A 213 10.96 5.44 -24.60
N GLN A 214 11.08 6.62 -23.98
CA GLN A 214 10.99 7.89 -24.70
C GLN A 214 12.05 8.01 -25.80
N GLU A 215 13.29 7.61 -25.54
CA GLU A 215 14.37 7.62 -26.53
C GLU A 215 14.09 6.67 -27.70
N LYS A 216 13.55 5.47 -27.41
CA LYS A 216 13.13 4.51 -28.45
C LYS A 216 11.97 5.03 -29.30
N ASP A 217 10.98 5.66 -28.67
CA ASP A 217 9.83 6.23 -29.38
C ASP A 217 10.27 7.36 -30.31
N GLN A 218 11.17 8.24 -29.85
CA GLN A 218 11.77 9.30 -30.68
C GLN A 218 12.55 8.72 -31.86
N LEU A 219 13.35 7.67 -31.63
CA LEU A 219 14.11 7.01 -32.69
C LEU A 219 13.19 6.37 -33.72
N ALA A 220 12.12 5.70 -33.29
CA ALA A 220 11.11 5.12 -34.17
C ALA A 220 10.39 6.18 -35.01
N GLN A 221 10.01 7.31 -34.42
CA GLN A 221 9.43 8.44 -35.15
C GLN A 221 10.40 9.01 -36.20
N SER A 222 11.68 9.15 -35.86
CA SER A 222 12.70 9.66 -36.79
C SER A 222 12.93 8.74 -37.99
N LEU A 223 12.95 7.42 -37.77
CA LEU A 223 13.11 6.42 -38.83
C LEU A 223 11.92 6.43 -39.78
N ILE A 224 10.70 6.53 -39.26
CA ILE A 224 9.51 6.58 -40.10
C ILE A 224 9.40 7.88 -40.87
N THR A 225 9.82 8.99 -40.27
CA THR A 225 9.90 10.27 -41.00
C THR A 225 10.85 10.12 -42.19
N LYS A 226 12.01 9.48 -42.01
CA LYS A 226 12.96 9.19 -43.10
C LYS A 226 12.47 8.16 -44.12
N ILE A 227 11.69 7.16 -43.71
CA ILE A 227 11.12 6.17 -44.64
C ILE A 227 10.00 6.79 -45.48
N ASN A 228 9.22 7.68 -44.87
CA ASN A 228 8.12 8.39 -45.53
C ASN A 228 8.57 9.69 -46.22
N GLU A 229 9.86 10.05 -46.13
CA GLU A 229 10.43 11.11 -46.95
C GLU A 229 10.21 10.75 -48.43
N PRO A 230 9.65 11.67 -49.24
CA PRO A 230 9.44 11.40 -50.65
C PRO A 230 10.80 11.16 -51.32
N SER A 231 10.94 10.03 -52.04
CA SER A 231 12.09 9.74 -52.91
C SER A 231 12.29 10.76 -54.04
N ILE A 232 11.43 11.77 -54.13
CA ILE A 232 11.50 12.87 -55.07
C ILE A 232 11.23 14.16 -54.30
N SER A 233 12.30 14.92 -54.05
CA SER A 233 12.21 16.32 -53.66
C SER A 233 11.33 17.09 -54.67
N SER A 234 10.49 17.99 -54.20
CA SER A 234 9.67 18.88 -55.03
C SER A 234 10.48 19.68 -56.07
N THR A 235 11.79 19.82 -55.88
CA THR A 235 12.72 20.41 -56.86
C THR A 235 13.10 19.49 -58.03
N ALA A 236 13.04 18.17 -57.86
CA ALA A 236 13.29 17.20 -58.93
C ALA A 236 12.05 17.01 -59.83
N PHE A 237 10.84 17.22 -59.31
CA PHE A 237 9.60 17.10 -60.09
C PHE A 237 9.52 18.18 -61.18
N GLU A 238 9.90 19.43 -60.90
CA GLU A 238 10.01 20.48 -61.93
C GLU A 238 11.08 20.15 -62.99
N THR A 239 12.10 19.38 -62.62
CA THR A 239 13.23 19.05 -63.50
C THR A 239 12.90 17.86 -64.41
N VAL A 240 12.24 16.82 -63.89
CA VAL A 240 11.74 15.69 -64.69
C VAL A 240 10.60 16.14 -65.62
N VAL A 241 9.73 17.05 -65.15
CA VAL A 241 8.72 17.69 -66.01
C VAL A 241 9.39 18.52 -67.12
N LYS A 242 10.52 19.20 -66.83
CA LYS A 242 11.31 19.92 -67.85
C LYS A 242 11.99 19.01 -68.87
N GLU A 243 12.45 17.81 -68.50
CA GLU A 243 13.06 16.88 -69.46
C GLU A 243 12.03 16.21 -70.37
N ILE A 244 10.82 15.91 -69.88
CA ILE A 244 9.74 15.35 -70.70
C ILE A 244 9.20 16.38 -71.72
N ILE A 245 9.38 17.69 -71.46
CA ILE A 245 8.94 18.78 -72.34
C ILE A 245 9.78 18.90 -73.63
N ASN A 246 10.95 18.25 -73.72
CA ASN A 246 11.87 18.42 -74.86
C ASN A 246 11.92 17.28 -75.89
N SER A 247 10.98 16.33 -75.87
CA SER A 247 10.74 15.47 -77.04
C SER A 247 9.40 15.82 -77.68
N ASP A 248 9.47 16.53 -78.80
CA ASP A 248 8.35 16.90 -79.64
C ASP A 248 7.53 15.68 -80.07
N GLU A 249 6.29 15.57 -79.61
CA GLU A 249 5.08 15.50 -80.44
C GLU A 249 3.81 15.52 -79.56
N ILE A 250 2.75 16.19 -80.06
CA ILE A 250 1.40 16.34 -79.49
C ILE A 250 1.21 17.50 -78.46
N LYS A 251 1.37 18.74 -78.94
CA LYS A 251 0.93 19.98 -78.26
C LYS A 251 -0.56 20.26 -78.53
N LYS A 252 -1.44 19.71 -77.69
CA LYS A 252 -2.80 20.25 -77.40
C LYS A 252 -3.40 19.69 -76.10
N ASP A 253 -2.88 18.57 -75.59
CA ASP A 253 -3.42 17.85 -74.41
C ASP A 253 -2.80 18.27 -73.06
N ASN A 254 -1.51 18.65 -73.04
CA ASN A 254 -0.76 18.86 -71.79
C ASN A 254 -1.12 20.14 -70.98
N THR A 255 -1.65 21.19 -71.63
CA THR A 255 -2.08 22.42 -70.93
C THR A 255 -3.34 22.23 -70.09
N ASN A 256 -4.23 21.33 -70.50
CA ASN A 256 -5.44 21.00 -69.73
C ASN A 256 -5.10 20.12 -68.52
N ILE A 257 -4.21 19.14 -68.69
CA ILE A 257 -3.80 18.23 -67.61
C ILE A 257 -3.19 19.00 -66.42
N LYS A 258 -2.34 20.01 -66.68
CA LYS A 258 -1.76 20.83 -65.61
C LYS A 258 -2.82 21.64 -64.86
N SER A 259 -3.75 22.25 -65.60
CA SER A 259 -4.87 23.01 -65.03
C SER A 259 -5.80 22.13 -64.18
N ASP A 260 -6.05 20.89 -64.60
CA ASP A 260 -6.92 19.95 -63.90
C ASP A 260 -6.28 19.45 -62.59
N VAL A 261 -4.99 19.14 -62.61
CA VAL A 261 -4.25 18.72 -61.42
C VAL A 261 -4.12 19.85 -60.40
N ASP A 262 -3.83 21.08 -60.83
CA ASP A 262 -3.76 22.24 -59.94
C ASP A 262 -5.11 22.48 -59.24
N LYS A 263 -6.22 22.34 -59.99
CA LYS A 263 -7.58 22.43 -59.45
C LYS A 263 -7.86 21.34 -58.41
N MET A 264 -7.51 20.08 -58.69
CA MET A 264 -7.67 18.97 -57.74
C MET A 264 -6.89 19.23 -56.44
N ILE A 265 -5.67 19.76 -56.54
CA ILE A 265 -4.82 20.06 -55.38
C ILE A 265 -5.43 21.19 -54.56
N ASP A 266 -5.91 22.27 -55.17
CA ASP A 266 -6.48 23.40 -54.44
C ASP A 266 -7.82 23.04 -53.78
N GLU A 267 -8.65 22.24 -54.44
CA GLU A 267 -9.87 21.68 -53.82
C GLU A 267 -9.53 20.73 -52.66
N ALA A 268 -8.49 19.90 -52.81
CA ALA A 268 -8.01 19.03 -51.74
C ALA A 268 -7.48 19.84 -50.53
N LYS A 269 -6.77 20.96 -50.76
CA LYS A 269 -6.33 21.87 -49.68
C LYS A 269 -7.52 22.46 -48.94
N LEU A 270 -8.55 22.90 -49.65
CA LEU A 270 -9.75 23.48 -49.04
C LEU A 270 -10.48 22.43 -48.17
N LYS A 271 -10.63 21.21 -48.67
CA LYS A 271 -11.19 20.07 -47.94
C LYS A 271 -10.38 19.72 -46.69
N LEU A 272 -9.06 19.66 -46.81
CA LEU A 272 -8.17 19.41 -45.68
C LEU A 272 -8.28 20.51 -44.63
N HIS A 273 -8.31 21.78 -45.03
CA HIS A 273 -8.44 22.89 -44.10
C HIS A 273 -9.76 22.82 -43.31
N LYS A 274 -10.88 22.52 -44.00
CA LYS A 274 -12.18 22.30 -43.37
C LYS A 274 -12.14 21.09 -42.40
N GLY A 275 -11.49 20.01 -42.82
CA GLY A 275 -11.28 18.80 -42.05
C GLY A 275 -10.52 19.03 -40.74
N LEU A 276 -9.41 19.77 -40.80
CA LEU A 276 -8.59 20.10 -39.62
C LEU A 276 -9.36 20.90 -38.55
N ILE A 277 -10.37 21.68 -38.96
CA ILE A 277 -11.24 22.42 -38.03
C ILE A 277 -12.30 21.49 -37.41
N LEU A 278 -12.85 20.55 -38.18
CA LEU A 278 -13.96 19.68 -37.76
C LEU A 278 -13.51 18.45 -36.96
N ASN A 279 -12.42 17.81 -37.38
CA ASN A 279 -11.90 16.60 -36.77
C ASN A 279 -10.37 16.57 -36.89
N ASN A 280 -9.67 17.05 -35.86
CA ASN A 280 -8.21 17.12 -35.89
C ASN A 280 -7.53 15.74 -35.88
N SER A 281 -8.20 14.70 -35.35
CA SER A 281 -7.64 13.35 -35.26
C SER A 281 -7.75 12.56 -36.57
N ASP A 282 -8.76 12.85 -37.39
CA ASP A 282 -8.87 12.32 -38.75
C ASP A 282 -9.43 13.40 -39.69
N PRO A 283 -8.58 14.31 -40.18
CA PRO A 283 -9.01 15.48 -40.95
C PRO A 283 -9.67 15.15 -42.28
N GLN A 284 -9.41 13.98 -42.86
CA GLN A 284 -9.98 13.62 -44.16
C GLN A 284 -11.41 13.07 -44.04
N LYS A 285 -11.82 12.65 -42.83
CA LYS A 285 -13.11 12.00 -42.62
C LYS A 285 -14.28 12.90 -43.00
N GLY A 286 -15.17 12.40 -43.86
CA GLY A 286 -16.36 13.10 -44.32
C GLY A 286 -16.11 14.28 -45.28
N GLN A 287 -14.89 14.43 -45.82
CA GLN A 287 -14.57 15.52 -46.75
C GLN A 287 -14.72 15.12 -48.23
N TRP A 288 -14.91 13.83 -48.54
CA TRP A 288 -14.79 13.21 -49.87
C TRP A 288 -16.05 12.42 -50.26
N LYS A 289 -17.24 12.96 -49.94
CA LYS A 289 -18.57 12.37 -50.20
C LYS A 289 -18.83 11.01 -49.52
N SER A 290 -17.91 10.50 -48.71
CA SER A 290 -18.05 9.28 -47.90
C SER A 290 -18.47 8.03 -48.69
N LYS A 291 -17.94 7.89 -49.91
CA LYS A 291 -18.19 6.71 -50.76
C LYS A 291 -16.88 6.18 -51.33
N ALA A 292 -16.57 4.91 -51.05
CA ALA A 292 -15.43 4.23 -51.64
C ALA A 292 -15.64 3.88 -53.13
N ILE A 293 -16.91 3.85 -53.58
CA ILE A 293 -17.29 3.63 -54.99
C ILE A 293 -18.12 4.82 -55.46
N ASN A 294 -17.68 5.48 -56.52
CA ASN A 294 -18.38 6.63 -57.11
C ASN A 294 -18.04 6.76 -58.60
N ASN A 295 -19.01 7.13 -59.44
CA ASN A 295 -18.84 7.28 -60.90
C ASN A 295 -18.08 6.12 -61.57
N GLU A 296 -18.41 4.88 -61.21
CA GLU A 296 -17.74 3.66 -61.67
C GLU A 296 -16.24 3.54 -61.30
N ARG A 297 -15.73 4.39 -60.39
CA ARG A 297 -14.39 4.27 -59.77
C ARG A 297 -14.52 3.67 -58.37
N GLU A 298 -13.54 2.89 -57.98
CA GLU A 298 -13.48 2.24 -56.67
C GLU A 298 -12.10 2.43 -56.03
N LEU A 299 -12.09 2.91 -54.79
CA LEU A 299 -10.91 3.06 -53.93
C LEU A 299 -10.84 1.87 -52.97
N LYS A 300 -9.76 1.10 -53.05
CA LYS A 300 -9.47 -0.05 -52.17
C LYS A 300 -8.17 0.13 -51.43
N ALA A 301 -8.05 -0.56 -50.31
CA ALA A 301 -6.80 -0.70 -49.59
C ALA A 301 -6.62 -2.14 -49.11
N THR A 302 -5.38 -2.60 -49.07
CA THR A 302 -4.97 -3.80 -48.34
C THR A 302 -3.97 -3.39 -47.26
N VAL A 303 -4.08 -4.01 -46.09
CA VAL A 303 -3.26 -3.69 -44.91
C VAL A 303 -2.60 -4.96 -44.43
N THR A 304 -1.27 -4.96 -44.37
CA THR A 304 -0.46 -6.07 -43.83
C THR A 304 0.32 -5.58 -42.61
N GLU A 305 0.24 -6.30 -41.49
CA GLU A 305 1.03 -6.00 -40.30
C GLU A 305 2.41 -6.66 -40.44
N GLU A 306 3.45 -5.84 -40.60
CA GLU A 306 4.82 -6.34 -40.75
C GLU A 306 5.46 -6.65 -39.38
N THR A 307 5.22 -5.77 -38.42
CA THR A 307 5.63 -5.92 -37.01
C THR A 307 4.57 -5.34 -36.11
N LYS A 308 4.56 -5.72 -34.83
CA LYS A 308 3.51 -5.34 -33.88
C LYS A 308 3.29 -3.81 -33.85
N GLY A 309 2.18 -3.36 -34.43
CA GLY A 309 1.79 -1.95 -34.51
C GLY A 309 2.26 -1.16 -35.75
N LEU A 310 3.04 -1.74 -36.66
CA LEU A 310 3.44 -1.10 -37.93
C LEU A 310 2.79 -1.82 -39.11
N TYR A 311 2.04 -1.07 -39.90
CA TYR A 311 1.22 -1.60 -40.99
C TYR A 311 1.68 -1.07 -42.34
N GLN A 312 1.89 -1.95 -43.30
CA GLN A 312 2.06 -1.61 -44.70
C GLN A 312 0.68 -1.52 -45.36
N ILE A 313 0.41 -0.39 -46.01
CA ILE A 313 -0.86 -0.11 -46.68
C ILE A 313 -0.58 0.00 -48.18
N ASN A 314 -1.27 -0.81 -48.97
CA ASN A 314 -1.33 -0.72 -50.42
C ASN A 314 -2.71 -0.19 -50.82
N LEU A 315 -2.75 1.05 -51.31
CA LEU A 315 -3.94 1.68 -51.86
C LEU A 315 -4.02 1.43 -53.36
N GLN A 316 -5.24 1.26 -53.84
CA GLN A 316 -5.51 1.05 -55.25
C GLN A 316 -6.79 1.76 -55.68
N VAL A 317 -6.75 2.48 -56.80
CA VAL A 317 -7.94 2.96 -57.50
C VAL A 317 -8.11 2.17 -58.79
N VAL A 318 -9.32 1.62 -59.00
CA VAL A 318 -9.68 0.81 -60.17
C VAL A 318 -11.03 1.25 -60.74
N SER A 319 -11.28 0.90 -62.01
CA SER A 319 -12.63 1.01 -62.59
C SER A 319 -13.46 -0.24 -62.25
N THR A 320 -14.69 -0.02 -61.82
CA THR A 320 -15.71 -1.08 -61.62
C THR A 320 -16.32 -1.58 -62.94
N ASN A 321 -16.13 -0.84 -64.04
CA ASN A 321 -16.60 -1.19 -65.38
C ASN A 321 -15.46 -1.07 -66.41
N PRO A 322 -14.40 -1.91 -66.29
CA PRO A 322 -13.18 -1.75 -67.08
C PRO A 322 -13.38 -1.94 -68.59
N LYS A 323 -14.46 -2.62 -69.01
CA LYS A 323 -14.76 -2.84 -70.43
C LYS A 323 -15.32 -1.60 -71.13
N ASN A 324 -16.12 -0.79 -70.43
CA ASN A 324 -16.83 0.35 -71.02
C ASN A 324 -16.28 1.70 -70.55
N ASN A 325 -15.65 1.74 -69.37
CA ASN A 325 -15.06 2.94 -68.78
C ASN A 325 -13.75 2.62 -68.05
N PRO A 326 -12.68 2.18 -68.75
CA PRO A 326 -11.39 1.92 -68.12
C PRO A 326 -10.74 3.20 -67.58
N LEU A 327 -9.90 3.06 -66.55
CA LEU A 327 -8.92 4.09 -66.21
C LEU A 327 -7.84 4.11 -67.29
N LYS A 328 -7.62 5.26 -67.91
CA LYS A 328 -6.71 5.35 -69.06
C LYS A 328 -5.27 5.47 -68.57
N ASN A 329 -4.37 4.71 -69.17
CA ASN A 329 -2.95 4.82 -68.87
C ASN A 329 -2.48 6.26 -69.14
N GLY A 330 -1.83 6.85 -68.15
CA GLY A 330 -1.38 8.24 -68.20
C GLY A 330 -2.26 9.26 -67.49
N GLU A 331 -3.48 8.89 -67.05
CA GLU A 331 -4.28 9.71 -66.14
C GLU A 331 -3.62 9.78 -64.75
N TYR A 332 -3.95 10.82 -63.97
CA TYR A 332 -3.42 11.02 -62.63
C TYR A 332 -4.53 10.90 -61.58
N ILE A 333 -4.24 10.17 -60.52
CA ILE A 333 -5.05 10.09 -59.31
C ILE A 333 -4.35 10.88 -58.21
N LEU A 334 -5.09 11.78 -57.56
CA LEU A 334 -4.60 12.49 -56.39
C LEU A 334 -5.12 11.80 -55.14
N PHE A 335 -4.23 11.17 -54.38
CA PHE A 335 -4.54 10.65 -53.05
C PHE A 335 -4.33 11.73 -51.99
N ALA A 336 -5.28 11.90 -51.10
CA ALA A 336 -5.20 12.76 -49.94
C ALA A 336 -5.09 11.92 -48.67
N LEU A 337 -3.90 11.94 -48.08
CA LEU A 337 -3.55 11.18 -46.89
C LEU A 337 -3.72 12.03 -45.62
N HIS A 338 -3.48 11.42 -44.47
CA HIS A 338 -3.42 12.12 -43.19
C HIS A 338 -2.31 13.18 -43.18
N ASN A 339 -2.51 14.29 -42.45
CA ASN A 339 -1.58 15.43 -42.40
C ASN A 339 -0.18 15.08 -41.84
N THR A 340 -0.02 13.91 -41.22
CA THR A 340 1.28 13.36 -40.79
C THR A 340 2.15 12.88 -41.96
N PHE A 341 1.60 12.70 -43.17
CA PHE A 341 2.31 12.18 -44.35
C PHE A 341 2.92 13.27 -45.25
N GLY A 342 2.99 14.52 -44.76
CA GLY A 342 3.65 15.63 -45.43
C GLY A 342 2.79 16.90 -45.47
N ASN A 343 3.38 17.99 -45.96
CA ASN A 343 2.70 19.27 -46.13
C ASN A 343 2.90 19.82 -47.56
N PRO A 344 1.91 19.71 -48.47
CA PRO A 344 0.60 19.10 -48.25
C PRO A 344 0.64 17.56 -48.30
N PRO A 345 -0.28 16.84 -47.61
CA PRO A 345 -0.30 15.37 -47.53
C PRO A 345 -0.96 14.74 -48.78
N PHE A 346 -0.62 15.25 -49.97
CA PHE A 346 -1.20 14.79 -51.22
C PHE A 346 -0.16 14.04 -52.06
N LYS A 347 -0.56 12.91 -52.63
CA LYS A 347 0.29 12.08 -53.49
C LYS A 347 -0.38 11.93 -54.85
N LEU A 348 0.31 12.40 -55.88
CA LEU A 348 -0.13 12.23 -57.26
C LEU A 348 0.45 10.92 -57.80
N VAL A 349 -0.42 10.02 -58.26
CA VAL A 349 -0.04 8.70 -58.77
C VAL A 349 -0.55 8.58 -60.20
N LYS A 350 0.33 8.17 -61.11
CA LYS A 350 -0.01 7.95 -62.51
C LYS A 350 -0.67 6.58 -62.66
N VAL A 351 -1.75 6.51 -63.43
CA VAL A 351 -2.42 5.25 -63.78
C VAL A 351 -1.52 4.43 -64.71
N ASP A 352 -1.24 3.20 -64.29
CA ASP A 352 -0.57 2.17 -65.07
C ASP A 352 -1.37 0.86 -65.03
N ASN A 353 -1.44 0.14 -66.13
CA ASN A 353 -2.22 -1.10 -66.26
C ASN A 353 -3.69 -0.98 -65.74
N GLN A 354 -4.37 0.13 -66.05
CA GLN A 354 -5.75 0.42 -65.61
C GLN A 354 -5.93 0.55 -64.08
N SER A 355 -4.85 0.79 -63.34
CA SER A 355 -4.91 1.02 -61.90
C SER A 355 -3.91 2.08 -61.44
N ALA A 356 -4.19 2.74 -60.32
CA ALA A 356 -3.24 3.60 -59.63
C ALA A 356 -2.95 3.04 -58.24
N GLU A 357 -1.68 2.73 -57.96
CA GLU A 357 -1.26 2.09 -56.73
C GLU A 357 -0.33 2.98 -55.88
N LEU A 358 -0.56 3.01 -54.57
CA LEU A 358 0.28 3.74 -53.61
C LEU A 358 0.58 2.87 -52.39
N ASN A 359 1.87 2.67 -52.12
CA ASN A 359 2.36 1.93 -50.95
C ASN A 359 2.96 2.89 -49.92
N PHE A 360 2.57 2.74 -48.65
CA PHE A 360 3.15 3.49 -47.53
C PHE A 360 2.96 2.75 -46.20
N TYR A 361 3.60 3.23 -45.14
CA TYR A 361 3.50 2.64 -43.80
C TYR A 361 2.75 3.56 -42.83
N SER A 362 1.94 2.98 -41.95
CA SER A 362 1.21 3.70 -40.89
C SER A 362 1.21 2.92 -39.58
N TYR A 363 1.10 3.64 -38.46
CA TYR A 363 0.86 3.06 -37.14
C TYR A 363 -0.63 2.79 -36.84
N GLY A 364 -1.50 3.40 -37.64
CA GLY A 364 -2.91 3.51 -37.34
C GLY A 364 -3.78 3.74 -38.58
N SER A 365 -5.07 3.60 -38.36
CA SER A 365 -6.12 3.85 -39.35
C SER A 365 -6.47 5.34 -39.43
N PHE A 366 -6.81 5.78 -40.64
CA PHE A 366 -7.31 7.11 -40.92
C PHE A 366 -8.10 7.08 -42.23
N THR A 367 -8.85 8.14 -42.50
CA THR A 367 -9.62 8.26 -43.74
C THR A 367 -8.75 8.76 -44.88
N ILE A 368 -8.90 8.17 -46.05
CA ILE A 368 -8.20 8.57 -47.27
C ILE A 368 -9.20 9.11 -48.28
N GLY A 369 -8.87 10.26 -48.85
CA GLY A 369 -9.56 10.82 -50.00
C GLY A 369 -8.84 10.49 -51.30
N ALA A 370 -9.58 10.39 -52.40
CA ALA A 370 -8.98 10.38 -53.73
C ALA A 370 -9.82 11.17 -54.73
N PHE A 371 -9.14 11.87 -55.64
CA PHE A 371 -9.73 12.43 -56.85
C PHE A 371 -9.36 11.59 -58.07
N ALA A 372 -10.37 11.27 -58.87
CA ALA A 372 -10.25 10.64 -60.19
C ALA A 372 -10.99 11.48 -61.26
N ASP A 373 -10.82 11.12 -62.53
CA ASP A 373 -11.48 11.76 -63.67
C ASP A 373 -11.29 13.30 -63.67
N ASN A 374 -10.04 13.74 -63.51
CA ASN A 374 -9.65 15.16 -63.46
C ASN A 374 -10.40 15.98 -62.39
N GLY A 375 -10.71 15.35 -61.25
CA GLY A 375 -11.37 15.98 -60.11
C GLY A 375 -12.89 15.89 -60.12
N LEU A 376 -13.50 15.27 -61.14
CA LEU A 376 -14.96 15.08 -61.19
C LEU A 376 -15.45 13.99 -60.23
N THR A 377 -14.58 13.03 -59.92
CA THR A 377 -14.92 11.89 -59.08
C THR A 377 -14.16 11.96 -57.77
N GLU A 378 -14.90 12.01 -56.67
CA GLU A 378 -14.38 11.95 -55.30
C GLU A 378 -14.66 10.57 -54.71
N LEU A 379 -13.65 10.01 -54.05
CA LEU A 379 -13.71 8.74 -53.35
C LEU A 379 -13.21 8.92 -51.92
N GLU A 380 -13.85 8.25 -50.97
CA GLU A 380 -13.46 8.23 -49.55
C GLU A 380 -13.36 6.79 -49.08
N LEU A 381 -12.28 6.45 -48.38
CA LEU A 381 -12.10 5.15 -47.75
C LEU A 381 -11.58 5.33 -46.33
N ASP A 382 -12.34 4.88 -45.34
CA ASP A 382 -11.88 4.78 -43.95
C ASP A 382 -11.16 3.43 -43.76
N LEU A 383 -9.86 3.49 -43.46
CA LEU A 383 -9.05 2.28 -43.24
C LEU A 383 -9.53 1.47 -42.03
N ALA A 384 -10.21 2.08 -41.06
CA ALA A 384 -10.75 1.39 -39.88
C ALA A 384 -11.95 0.49 -40.21
N GLU A 385 -12.67 0.81 -41.29
CA GLU A 385 -13.88 0.08 -41.71
C GLU A 385 -13.57 -1.16 -42.55
N LEU A 386 -12.30 -1.40 -42.89
CA LEU A 386 -11.89 -2.58 -43.64
C LEU A 386 -12.19 -3.87 -42.84
N PRO A 387 -12.62 -4.95 -43.52
CA PRO A 387 -13.04 -6.19 -42.86
C PRO A 387 -11.89 -6.97 -42.23
N ASN A 388 -10.68 -6.87 -42.78
CA ASN A 388 -9.53 -7.73 -42.45
C ASN A 388 -8.40 -6.98 -41.73
N VAL A 389 -8.72 -6.05 -40.84
CA VAL A 389 -7.72 -5.27 -40.08
C VAL A 389 -7.86 -5.48 -38.57
N SER A 390 -6.73 -5.46 -37.85
CA SER A 390 -6.68 -5.75 -36.41
C SER A 390 -7.46 -4.70 -35.60
N SER A 391 -7.99 -5.09 -34.43
CA SER A 391 -8.65 -4.13 -33.53
C SER A 391 -7.71 -3.01 -33.09
N TYR A 392 -6.41 -3.29 -32.96
CA TYR A 392 -5.40 -2.29 -32.62
C TYR A 392 -5.27 -1.24 -33.72
N PHE A 393 -5.24 -1.66 -34.99
CA PHE A 393 -5.20 -0.75 -36.14
C PHE A 393 -6.42 0.16 -36.25
N LYS A 394 -7.61 -0.30 -35.81
CA LYS A 394 -8.85 0.49 -35.88
C LYS A 394 -8.93 1.63 -34.87
N THR A 395 -8.20 1.52 -33.76
CA THR A 395 -8.32 2.44 -32.61
C THR A 395 -7.11 3.37 -32.43
N HIS A 396 -6.08 3.17 -33.26
CA HIS A 396 -4.87 4.00 -33.33
C HIS A 396 -4.76 4.51 -34.76
#